data_AF-A0A2W6U5F2-F1
#
_entry.id   AF-A0A2W6U5F2-F1
#
_cell.length_a   1.000
_cell.length_b   1.000
_cell.length_c   1.000
_cell.angle_alpha   90.00
_cell.angle_beta   90.00
_cell.angle_gamma   90.00
#
_symmetry.space_group_name_H-M   'P 1'
#
loop_
_entity.id
_entity.type
_entity.pdbx_description
1 polymer ?
#
loop_
_entity_poly.entity_id
_entity_poly.type
_entity_poly.pdbx_seq_one_letter_code
_entity_poly.pdbx_strand_id
1 'polypeptide(L)'
;MSRLHAERAEMCAEALELVARRVAQRQAAHPGRELGDSIPLREVLAELAAALRVGERTVSAWLGGGAALVSTYTATLEALRTGRIDERHATAIIDGGALLDDDVRAHYERRVLEVAGTATAPQLRDTARIIAARLQPSIVEEARRDALAQRQVKTYGLRDGLSRLLLDAPAALVQGIFERVTDMAGALASLLAHRPVALLVRQS
;
A
#
# COMPACT_ATOMS: atom_id res chain seq x y z
N MET A 1 20.33 7.83 -13.66
CA MET A 1 18.99 7.26 -13.37
C MET A 1 18.14 8.19 -12.52
N SER A 2 18.55 8.61 -11.31
CA SER A 2 17.72 9.46 -10.42
C SER A 2 17.20 10.76 -11.06
N ARG A 3 18.04 11.49 -11.79
CA ARG A 3 17.62 12.70 -12.53
C ARG A 3 16.49 12.42 -13.54
N LEU A 4 16.55 11.31 -14.28
CA LEU A 4 15.49 10.90 -15.21
C LEU A 4 14.18 10.59 -14.47
N HIS A 5 14.27 10.00 -13.27
CA HIS A 5 13.09 9.75 -12.44
C HIS A 5 12.47 11.06 -11.92
N ALA A 6 13.29 12.08 -11.62
CA ALA A 6 12.80 13.41 -11.27
C ALA A 6 12.14 14.12 -12.45
N GLU A 7 12.75 14.09 -13.64
CA GLU A 7 12.16 14.65 -14.88
C GLU A 7 10.82 13.95 -15.19
N ARG A 8 10.74 12.63 -15.00
CA ARG A 8 9.47 11.89 -15.13
C ARG A 8 8.43 12.34 -14.10
N ALA A 9 8.83 12.56 -12.84
CA ALA A 9 7.93 13.02 -11.79
C ALA A 9 7.30 14.38 -12.15
N GLU A 10 8.09 15.31 -12.68
CA GLU A 10 7.62 16.61 -13.17
C GLU A 10 6.63 16.49 -14.32
N MET A 11 6.97 15.70 -15.36
CA MET A 11 6.06 15.44 -16.48
C MET A 11 4.75 14.79 -16.02
N CYS A 12 4.81 13.90 -15.03
CA CYS A 12 3.63 13.26 -14.44
C CYS A 12 2.74 14.27 -13.70
N ALA A 13 3.34 15.20 -12.96
CA ALA A 13 2.60 16.27 -12.29
C ALA A 13 1.91 17.20 -13.30
N GLU A 14 2.63 17.64 -14.33
CA GLU A 14 2.07 18.48 -15.41
C GLU A 14 0.92 17.77 -16.14
N ALA A 15 1.08 16.48 -16.44
CA ALA A 15 0.02 15.68 -17.03
C ALA A 15 -1.23 15.65 -16.14
N LEU A 16 -1.08 15.46 -14.83
CA LEU A 16 -2.20 15.44 -13.89
C LEU A 16 -2.90 16.81 -13.80
N GLU A 17 -2.15 17.91 -13.80
CA GLU A 17 -2.71 19.26 -13.85
C GLU A 17 -3.49 19.54 -15.14
N LEU A 18 -3.00 19.06 -16.28
CA LEU A 18 -3.74 19.13 -17.55
C LEU A 18 -5.05 18.35 -17.48
N VAL A 19 -5.04 17.15 -16.90
CA VAL A 19 -6.26 16.35 -16.68
C VAL A 19 -7.22 17.10 -15.77
N ALA A 20 -6.75 17.62 -14.62
CA ALA A 20 -7.57 18.37 -13.67
C ALA A 20 -8.22 19.60 -14.33
N ARG A 21 -7.47 20.38 -15.13
CA ARG A 21 -8.00 21.51 -15.90
C ARG A 21 -9.11 21.07 -16.87
N ARG A 22 -8.92 19.96 -17.59
CA ARG A 22 -9.93 19.42 -18.51
C ARG A 22 -11.19 18.95 -17.77
N VAL A 23 -11.05 18.35 -16.59
CA VAL A 23 -12.19 17.97 -15.75
C VAL A 23 -12.99 19.21 -15.35
N ALA A 24 -12.31 20.23 -14.83
CA ALA A 24 -12.96 21.49 -14.42
C ALA A 24 -13.68 22.19 -15.59
N GLN A 25 -13.07 22.22 -16.78
CA GLN A 25 -13.69 22.78 -17.99
C GLN A 25 -14.96 22.01 -18.40
N ARG A 26 -14.94 20.67 -18.35
CA ARG A 26 -16.10 19.85 -18.69
C ARG A 26 -17.24 20.03 -17.69
N GLN A 27 -16.92 20.12 -16.40
CA GLN A 27 -17.90 20.40 -15.33
C GLN A 27 -18.54 21.78 -15.52
N ALA A 28 -17.74 22.81 -15.81
CA ALA A 28 -18.25 24.16 -16.08
C ALA A 28 -19.14 24.25 -17.34
N ALA A 29 -18.85 23.44 -18.37
CA ALA A 29 -19.65 23.37 -19.59
C ALA A 29 -20.97 22.59 -19.44
N HIS A 30 -21.09 21.73 -18.42
CA HIS A 30 -22.27 20.89 -18.17
C HIS A 30 -22.71 20.94 -16.70
N PRO A 31 -23.11 22.12 -16.18
CA PRO A 31 -23.56 22.25 -14.80
C PRO A 31 -24.80 21.38 -14.55
N GLY A 32 -24.76 20.54 -13.52
CA GLY A 32 -25.91 19.72 -13.07
C GLY A 32 -25.98 18.30 -13.63
N ARG A 33 -25.02 17.85 -14.46
CA ARG A 33 -24.90 16.44 -14.84
C ARG A 33 -23.88 15.78 -13.93
N GLU A 34 -24.29 14.76 -13.16
CA GLU A 34 -23.36 13.87 -12.43
C GLU A 34 -22.58 13.03 -13.46
N LEU A 35 -21.66 13.63 -14.20
CA LEU A 35 -20.57 12.88 -14.77
C LEU A 35 -19.74 12.41 -13.58
N GLY A 36 -19.78 11.12 -13.25
CA GLY A 36 -18.93 10.60 -12.19
C GLY A 36 -17.49 11.08 -12.38
N ASP A 37 -16.95 11.81 -11.41
CA ASP A 37 -15.67 12.55 -11.46
C ASP A 37 -14.45 11.69 -11.91
N SER A 38 -14.60 10.37 -11.93
CA SER A 38 -13.57 9.40 -12.30
C SER A 38 -13.40 9.09 -13.79
N ILE A 39 -14.34 9.48 -14.66
CA ILE A 39 -14.30 9.11 -16.10
C ILE A 39 -13.05 9.70 -16.81
N PRO A 40 -12.73 11.00 -16.68
CA PRO A 40 -11.61 11.58 -17.42
C PRO A 40 -10.24 11.04 -16.97
N LEU A 41 -10.05 10.80 -15.66
CA LEU A 41 -8.78 10.26 -15.17
C LEU A 41 -8.60 8.79 -15.56
N ARG A 42 -9.68 7.99 -15.52
CA ARG A 42 -9.62 6.57 -15.90
C ARG A 42 -9.31 6.39 -17.39
N GLU A 43 -9.92 7.20 -18.26
CA GLU A 43 -9.61 7.19 -19.70
C GLU A 43 -8.13 7.50 -19.96
N VAL A 44 -7.59 8.54 -19.30
CA VAL A 44 -6.20 8.94 -19.43
C VAL A 44 -5.25 7.86 -18.88
N LEU A 45 -5.59 7.25 -17.74
CA LEU A 45 -4.82 6.13 -17.19
C LEU A 45 -4.77 4.95 -18.15
N ALA A 46 -5.90 4.57 -18.74
CA ALA A 46 -6.00 3.46 -19.69
C ALA A 46 -5.21 3.75 -20.99
N GLU A 47 -5.32 4.96 -21.52
CA GLU A 47 -4.59 5.39 -22.71
C GLU A 47 -3.07 5.38 -22.47
N LEU A 48 -2.62 5.96 -21.37
CA LEU A 48 -1.20 5.97 -20.99
C LEU A 48 -0.68 4.56 -20.71
N ALA A 49 -1.47 3.71 -20.03
CA ALA A 49 -1.12 2.33 -19.76
C ALA A 49 -0.93 1.53 -21.06
N ALA A 50 -1.86 1.69 -22.02
CA ALA A 50 -1.78 1.06 -23.32
C ALA A 50 -0.56 1.56 -24.14
N ALA A 51 -0.35 2.87 -24.19
CA ALA A 51 0.76 3.49 -24.92
C ALA A 51 2.15 3.07 -24.37
N LEU A 52 2.28 3.01 -23.05
CA LEU A 52 3.53 2.68 -22.35
C LEU A 52 3.72 1.18 -22.09
N ARG A 53 2.71 0.35 -22.40
CA ARG A 53 2.69 -1.10 -22.14
C ARG A 53 2.95 -1.47 -20.68
N VAL A 54 2.36 -0.71 -19.75
CA VAL A 54 2.40 -0.97 -18.31
C VAL A 54 0.98 -1.05 -17.75
N GLY A 55 0.80 -1.57 -16.54
CA GLY A 55 -0.52 -1.60 -15.90
C GLY A 55 -1.01 -0.20 -15.51
N GLU A 56 -2.33 0.02 -15.54
CA GLU A 56 -2.94 1.28 -15.08
C GLU A 56 -2.52 1.66 -13.65
N ARG A 57 -2.34 0.67 -12.78
CA ARG A 57 -1.87 0.88 -11.41
C ARG A 57 -0.47 1.49 -11.36
N THR A 58 0.40 1.13 -12.30
CA THR A 58 1.75 1.70 -12.43
C THR A 58 1.68 3.16 -12.86
N VAL A 59 0.86 3.46 -13.88
CA VAL A 59 0.65 4.85 -14.34
C VAL A 59 0.05 5.71 -13.22
N SER A 60 -0.95 5.18 -12.51
CA SER A 60 -1.58 5.86 -11.39
C SER A 60 -0.58 6.17 -10.28
N ALA A 61 0.30 5.23 -9.94
CA ALA A 61 1.37 5.45 -8.97
C ALA A 61 2.38 6.51 -9.44
N TRP A 62 2.71 6.54 -10.74
CA TRP A 62 3.59 7.55 -11.32
C TRP A 62 2.99 8.96 -11.30
N LEU A 63 1.72 9.10 -11.69
CA LEU A 63 1.00 10.38 -11.66
C LEU A 63 0.86 10.91 -10.23
N GLY A 64 0.41 10.05 -9.30
CA GLY A 64 0.27 10.43 -7.89
C GLY A 64 1.60 10.78 -7.23
N GLY A 65 2.63 9.96 -7.46
CA GLY A 65 3.98 10.21 -6.92
C GLY A 65 4.62 11.47 -7.51
N GLY A 66 4.45 11.71 -8.82
CA GLY A 66 4.93 12.92 -9.49
C GLY A 66 4.28 14.18 -8.93
N ALA A 67 2.95 14.20 -8.83
CA ALA A 67 2.21 15.30 -8.24
C ALA A 67 2.68 15.56 -6.79
N ALA A 68 2.77 14.53 -5.96
CA ALA A 68 3.21 14.66 -4.58
C ALA A 68 4.64 15.24 -4.47
N LEU A 69 5.57 14.84 -5.33
CA LEU A 69 6.93 15.38 -5.34
C LEU A 69 6.98 16.86 -5.72
N VAL A 70 6.15 17.29 -6.66
CA VAL A 70 6.12 18.69 -7.14
C VAL A 70 5.37 19.60 -6.16
N SER A 71 4.22 19.17 -5.63
CA SER A 71 3.37 20.02 -4.79
C SER A 71 3.73 20.00 -3.32
N THR A 72 4.23 18.85 -2.82
CA THR A 72 4.18 18.56 -1.39
C THR A 72 5.54 18.16 -0.81
N TYR A 73 6.32 17.37 -1.56
CA TYR A 73 7.63 16.85 -1.13
C TYR A 73 8.77 17.42 -1.99
N THR A 74 8.87 18.75 -2.00
CA THR A 74 9.79 19.48 -2.89
C THR A 74 11.26 19.25 -2.54
N ALA A 75 11.59 19.07 -1.25
CA ALA A 75 12.96 18.77 -0.84
C ALA A 75 13.36 17.34 -1.27
N THR A 76 12.40 16.42 -1.29
CA THR A 76 12.58 15.05 -1.78
C THR A 76 12.78 15.04 -3.29
N LEU A 77 12.02 15.85 -4.03
CA LEU A 77 12.23 16.03 -5.47
C LEU A 77 13.64 16.54 -5.77
N GLU A 78 14.13 17.53 -5.00
CA GLU A 78 15.48 18.05 -5.17
C GLU A 78 16.56 17.00 -4.83
N ALA A 79 16.35 16.21 -3.78
CA ALA A 79 17.23 15.09 -3.45
C ALA A 79 17.27 14.02 -4.56
N LEU A 80 16.13 13.77 -5.21
CA LEU A 80 16.04 12.85 -6.35
C LEU A 80 16.75 13.43 -7.59
N ARG A 81 16.53 14.71 -7.92
CA ARG A 81 17.18 15.42 -9.03
C ARG A 81 18.70 15.38 -8.95
N THR A 82 19.22 15.67 -7.76
CA THR A 82 20.67 15.68 -7.47
C THR A 82 21.27 14.28 -7.36
N GLY A 83 20.45 13.22 -7.37
CA GLY A 83 20.89 11.84 -7.23
C GLY A 83 21.35 11.46 -5.82
N ARG A 84 21.04 12.28 -4.81
CA ARG A 84 21.28 11.95 -3.39
C ARG A 84 20.45 10.76 -2.94
N ILE A 85 19.27 10.59 -3.55
CA ILE A 85 18.38 9.44 -3.34
C ILE A 85 17.94 8.85 -4.69
N ASP A 86 17.39 7.65 -4.67
CA ASP A 86 16.75 7.02 -5.83
C ASP A 86 15.21 7.05 -5.72
N GLU A 87 14.52 6.57 -6.77
CA GLU A 87 13.05 6.56 -6.82
C GLU A 87 12.44 5.74 -5.66
N ARG A 88 13.07 4.65 -5.22
CA ARG A 88 12.52 3.80 -4.16
C ARG A 88 12.56 4.52 -2.81
N HIS A 89 13.56 5.36 -2.57
CA HIS A 89 13.59 6.23 -1.40
C HIS A 89 12.48 7.27 -1.49
N ALA A 90 12.33 7.95 -2.63
CA ALA A 90 11.26 8.94 -2.82
C ALA A 90 9.86 8.34 -2.57
N THR A 91 9.58 7.14 -3.11
CA THR A 91 8.34 6.41 -2.83
C THR A 91 8.16 6.13 -1.33
N ALA A 92 9.22 5.69 -0.64
CA ALA A 92 9.15 5.41 0.80
C ALA A 92 8.81 6.66 1.63
N ILE A 93 9.32 7.84 1.25
CA ILE A 93 9.02 9.11 1.89
C ILE A 93 7.56 9.50 1.66
N ILE A 94 7.08 9.44 0.42
CA ILE A 94 5.70 9.79 0.06
C ILE A 94 4.71 8.88 0.79
N ASP A 95 4.91 7.56 0.72
CA ASP A 95 4.04 6.56 1.35
C ASP A 95 3.96 6.75 2.86
N GLY A 96 5.11 6.99 3.52
CA GLY A 96 5.17 7.15 4.97
C GLY A 96 4.48 8.42 5.47
N GLY A 97 4.35 9.45 4.63
CA GLY A 97 3.71 10.71 4.99
C GLY A 97 2.30 10.88 4.42
N ALA A 98 1.74 9.88 3.72
CA ALA A 98 0.48 10.01 2.99
C ALA A 98 -0.68 10.54 3.86
N LEU A 99 -0.77 10.08 5.12
CA LEU A 99 -1.83 10.41 6.08
C LEU A 99 -1.50 11.59 7.00
N LEU A 100 -0.36 12.26 6.82
CA LEU A 100 0.02 13.41 7.66
C LEU A 100 -0.79 14.65 7.31
N ASP A 101 -1.11 15.43 8.33
CA ASP A 101 -1.67 16.75 8.14
C ASP A 101 -0.63 17.66 7.47
N ASP A 102 -1.08 18.63 6.69
CA ASP A 102 -0.22 19.46 5.84
C ASP A 102 0.82 20.27 6.65
N ASP A 103 0.46 20.67 7.87
CA ASP A 103 1.34 21.40 8.79
C ASP A 103 2.47 20.53 9.37
N VAL A 104 2.23 19.22 9.53
CA VAL A 104 3.22 18.26 10.05
C VAL A 104 4.17 17.77 8.95
N ARG A 105 3.68 17.69 7.72
CA ARG A 105 4.33 17.04 6.59
C ARG A 105 5.70 17.61 6.23
N ALA A 106 5.88 18.93 6.27
CA ALA A 106 7.16 19.57 5.98
C ALA A 106 8.25 19.26 7.04
N HIS A 107 7.84 19.05 8.29
CA HIS A 107 8.76 18.60 9.33
C HIS A 107 9.13 17.14 9.15
N TYR A 108 8.16 16.29 8.84
CA TYR A 108 8.38 14.89 8.48
C TYR A 108 9.39 14.74 7.33
N GLU A 109 9.19 15.45 6.22
CA GLU A 109 10.05 15.35 5.03
C GLU A 109 11.52 15.62 5.38
N ARG A 110 11.79 16.72 6.08
CA ARG A 110 13.16 17.09 6.49
C ARG A 110 13.80 16.01 7.34
N ARG A 111 13.08 15.50 8.34
CA ARG A 111 13.57 14.47 9.26
C ARG A 111 13.88 13.15 8.56
N VAL A 112 13.08 12.76 7.59
CA VAL A 112 13.31 11.52 6.84
C VAL A 112 14.51 11.68 5.88
N LEU A 113 14.66 12.84 5.25
CA LEU A 113 15.78 13.12 4.35
C LEU A 113 17.15 13.13 5.04
N GLU A 114 17.24 13.51 6.31
CA GLU A 114 18.47 13.41 7.11
C GLU A 114 19.04 11.98 7.16
N VAL A 115 18.15 10.98 7.14
CA VAL A 115 18.53 9.55 7.24
C VAL A 115 18.60 8.87 5.86
N ALA A 116 17.98 9.47 4.85
CA ALA A 116 17.81 8.87 3.53
C ALA A 116 19.13 8.61 2.79
N GLY A 117 20.14 9.45 2.98
CA GLY A 117 21.43 9.32 2.29
C GLY A 117 22.27 8.11 2.72
N THR A 118 21.98 7.50 3.87
CA THR A 118 22.75 6.38 4.44
C THR A 118 21.94 5.11 4.62
N ALA A 119 20.62 5.17 4.43
CA ALA A 119 19.73 4.02 4.58
C ALA A 119 19.44 3.39 3.21
N THR A 120 19.17 2.09 3.19
CA THR A 120 18.53 1.46 2.03
C THR A 120 17.05 1.82 1.98
N ALA A 121 16.42 1.79 0.80
CA ALA A 121 14.99 2.13 0.66
C ALA A 121 14.05 1.33 1.60
N PRO A 122 14.24 0.02 1.87
CA PRO A 122 13.45 -0.70 2.86
C PRO A 122 13.63 -0.15 4.29
N GLN A 123 14.87 0.11 4.71
CA GLN A 123 15.17 0.69 6.03
C GLN A 123 14.59 2.10 6.17
N LEU A 124 14.66 2.90 5.10
CA LEU A 124 14.07 4.23 5.07
C LEU A 124 12.55 4.16 5.21
N ARG A 125 11.89 3.19 4.56
CA ARG A 125 10.44 3.00 4.69
C ARG A 125 10.02 2.74 6.14
N ASP A 126 10.74 1.89 6.85
CA ASP A 126 10.42 1.61 8.26
C ASP A 126 10.71 2.83 9.13
N THR A 127 11.83 3.52 8.89
CA THR A 127 12.18 4.76 9.60
C THR A 127 11.17 5.88 9.36
N ALA A 128 10.72 6.05 8.12
CA ALA A 128 9.69 6.99 7.71
C ALA A 128 8.38 6.77 8.49
N ARG A 129 7.89 5.53 8.54
CA ARG A 129 6.69 5.20 9.34
C ARG A 129 6.86 5.55 10.82
N ILE A 130 8.03 5.27 11.41
CA ILE A 130 8.31 5.59 12.81
C ILE A 130 8.31 7.11 13.03
N ILE A 131 8.93 7.87 12.13
CA ILE A 131 8.95 9.34 12.20
C ILE A 131 7.53 9.89 12.07
N ALA A 132 6.75 9.44 11.07
CA ALA A 132 5.36 9.85 10.89
C ALA A 132 4.50 9.57 12.14
N ALA A 133 4.57 8.35 12.68
CA ALA A 133 3.85 7.96 13.88
C ALA A 133 4.22 8.80 15.13
N ARG A 134 5.47 9.22 15.25
CA ARG A 134 5.92 10.10 16.35
C ARG A 134 5.43 11.52 16.20
N LEU A 135 5.34 12.01 14.97
CA LEU A 135 4.91 13.38 14.68
C LEU A 135 3.39 13.53 14.74
N GLN A 136 2.64 12.52 14.31
CA GLN A 136 1.18 12.51 14.37
C GLN A 136 0.68 11.14 14.85
N PRO A 137 0.63 10.91 16.18
CA PRO A 137 0.19 9.63 16.74
C PRO A 137 -1.24 9.24 16.37
N SER A 138 -2.11 10.20 16.06
CA SER A 138 -3.49 9.96 15.63
C SER A 138 -3.60 9.09 14.36
N ILE A 139 -2.63 9.19 13.44
CA ILE A 139 -2.58 8.36 12.22
C ILE A 139 -2.48 6.89 12.57
N VAL A 140 -1.75 6.52 13.63
CA VAL A 140 -1.60 5.12 14.02
C VAL A 140 -2.95 4.55 14.45
N GLU A 141 -3.71 5.32 15.22
CA GLU A 141 -5.04 4.92 15.69
C GLU A 141 -6.07 4.89 14.56
N GLU A 142 -5.98 5.82 13.61
CA GLU A 142 -6.86 5.85 12.44
C GLU A 142 -6.54 4.73 11.45
N ALA A 143 -5.27 4.51 11.12
CA ALA A 143 -4.84 3.38 10.30
C ALA A 143 -5.18 2.04 10.96
N ARG A 144 -5.07 1.93 12.29
CA ARG A 144 -5.52 0.75 13.03
C ARG A 144 -7.02 0.59 12.92
N ARG A 145 -7.81 1.66 13.07
CA ARG A 145 -9.27 1.62 12.95
C ARG A 145 -9.70 1.19 11.55
N ASP A 146 -9.07 1.73 10.51
CA ASP A 146 -9.35 1.40 9.11
C ASP A 146 -8.97 -0.04 8.78
N ALA A 147 -7.78 -0.48 9.21
CA ALA A 147 -7.35 -1.87 9.06
C ALA A 147 -8.31 -2.84 9.79
N LEU A 148 -8.79 -2.45 10.98
CA LEU A 148 -9.80 -3.23 11.70
C LEU A 148 -11.16 -3.18 11.01
N ALA A 149 -11.55 -2.09 10.36
CA ALA A 149 -12.79 -1.98 9.61
C ALA A 149 -12.77 -2.83 8.33
N GLN A 150 -11.59 -2.96 7.71
CA GLN A 150 -11.36 -3.78 6.51
C GLN A 150 -11.05 -5.25 6.81
N ARG A 151 -11.15 -5.68 8.08
CA ARG A 151 -10.95 -7.07 8.48
C ARG A 151 -11.81 -8.01 7.65
N GLN A 152 -11.20 -9.04 7.10
CA GLN A 152 -11.85 -9.99 6.20
C GLN A 152 -11.43 -11.41 6.53
N VAL A 153 -12.34 -12.34 6.25
CA VAL A 153 -12.08 -13.77 6.32
C VAL A 153 -12.37 -14.35 4.96
N LYS A 154 -11.39 -15.05 4.37
CA LYS A 154 -11.51 -15.68 3.07
C LYS A 154 -11.15 -17.14 3.17
N THR A 155 -11.88 -17.98 2.44
CA THR A 155 -11.55 -19.38 2.26
C THR A 155 -11.21 -19.67 0.81
N TYR A 156 -10.15 -20.42 0.57
CA TYR A 156 -9.74 -20.88 -0.75
C TYR A 156 -9.75 -22.40 -0.77
N GLY A 157 -10.48 -23.00 -1.71
CA GLY A 157 -10.39 -24.44 -1.96
C GLY A 157 -9.00 -24.82 -2.46
N LEU A 158 -8.46 -25.92 -1.95
CA LEU A 158 -7.21 -26.53 -2.39
C LEU A 158 -7.51 -27.93 -2.97
N ARG A 159 -6.47 -28.61 -3.48
CA ARG A 159 -6.58 -30.01 -3.91
C ARG A 159 -6.79 -30.94 -2.70
N ASP A 160 -7.25 -32.16 -2.96
CA ASP A 160 -7.36 -33.25 -1.98
C ASP A 160 -8.35 -32.96 -0.83
N GLY A 161 -9.38 -32.16 -1.08
CA GLY A 161 -10.39 -31.79 -0.08
C GLY A 161 -9.89 -30.81 0.98
N LEU A 162 -8.69 -30.24 0.79
CA LEU A 162 -8.13 -29.23 1.69
C LEU A 162 -8.71 -27.84 1.38
N SER A 163 -8.63 -26.95 2.36
CA SER A 163 -8.97 -25.54 2.20
C SER A 163 -8.02 -24.66 3.00
N ARG A 164 -7.75 -23.46 2.49
CA ARG A 164 -6.98 -22.42 3.19
C ARG A 164 -7.93 -21.39 3.76
N LEU A 165 -7.73 -21.04 5.03
CA LEU A 165 -8.35 -19.89 5.67
C LEU A 165 -7.35 -18.73 5.69
N LEU A 166 -7.75 -17.55 5.24
CA LEU A 166 -6.99 -16.31 5.33
C LEU A 166 -7.79 -15.30 6.16
N LEU A 167 -7.19 -14.80 7.24
CA LEU A 167 -7.85 -13.97 8.24
C LEU A 167 -7.00 -12.72 8.49
N ASP A 168 -7.61 -11.55 8.31
CA ASP A 168 -7.06 -10.27 8.75
C ASP A 168 -7.71 -9.88 10.09
N ALA A 169 -6.94 -9.83 11.17
CA ALA A 169 -7.41 -9.56 12.54
C ALA A 169 -6.30 -8.95 13.41
N PRO A 170 -6.60 -8.38 14.61
CA PRO A 170 -5.58 -7.95 15.56
C PRO A 170 -4.52 -9.04 15.80
N ALA A 171 -3.24 -8.67 15.82
CA ALA A 171 -2.13 -9.62 15.94
C ALA A 171 -2.27 -10.58 17.14
N ALA A 172 -2.70 -10.07 18.31
CA ALA A 172 -2.95 -10.90 19.49
C ALA A 172 -4.04 -11.96 19.27
N LEU A 173 -5.10 -11.63 18.51
CA LEU A 173 -6.14 -12.58 18.16
C LEU A 173 -5.65 -13.61 17.13
N VAL A 174 -4.89 -13.17 16.12
CA VAL A 174 -4.29 -14.09 15.13
C VAL A 174 -3.38 -15.10 15.83
N GLN A 175 -2.55 -14.64 16.76
CA GLN A 175 -1.65 -15.50 17.54
C GLN A 175 -2.43 -16.52 18.38
N GLY A 176 -3.46 -16.08 19.11
CA GLY A 176 -4.30 -17.00 19.89
C GLY A 176 -5.08 -18.00 19.04
N ILE A 177 -5.51 -17.61 17.83
CA ILE A 177 -6.15 -18.53 16.88
C ILE A 177 -5.13 -19.56 16.38
N PHE A 178 -3.92 -19.12 16.03
CA PHE A 178 -2.85 -20.01 15.59
C PHE A 178 -2.55 -21.07 16.65
N GLU A 179 -2.29 -20.64 17.89
CA GLU A 179 -2.00 -21.53 19.02
C GLU A 179 -3.10 -22.56 19.22
N ARG A 180 -4.38 -22.13 19.28
CA ARG A 180 -5.51 -23.04 19.44
C ARG A 180 -5.64 -24.04 18.29
N VAL A 181 -5.45 -23.61 17.05
CA VAL A 181 -5.51 -24.49 15.88
C VAL A 181 -4.37 -25.51 15.93
N THR A 182 -3.16 -25.09 16.30
CA THR A 182 -2.01 -25.98 16.48
C THR A 182 -2.24 -26.99 17.59
N ASP A 183 -2.76 -26.57 18.74
CA ASP A 183 -3.08 -27.46 19.86
C ASP A 183 -4.15 -28.50 19.47
N MET A 184 -5.22 -28.07 18.81
CA MET A 184 -6.26 -28.97 18.32
C MET A 184 -5.72 -29.97 17.30
N ALA A 185 -4.86 -29.52 16.38
CA ALA A 185 -4.22 -30.39 15.40
C ALA A 185 -3.33 -31.44 16.09
N GLY A 186 -2.55 -31.02 17.09
CA GLY A 186 -1.72 -31.92 17.91
C GLY A 186 -2.56 -32.93 18.69
N ALA A 187 -3.65 -32.51 19.32
CA ALA A 187 -4.57 -33.39 20.05
C ALA A 187 -5.22 -34.43 19.12
N LEU A 188 -5.66 -34.01 17.93
CA LEU A 188 -6.22 -34.92 16.93
C LEU A 188 -5.17 -35.93 16.44
N ALA A 189 -3.96 -35.47 16.12
CA ALA A 189 -2.86 -36.34 15.71
C ALA A 189 -2.53 -37.36 16.80
N SER A 190 -2.51 -36.94 18.07
CA SER A 190 -2.31 -37.84 19.21
C SER A 190 -3.43 -38.87 19.34
N LEU A 191 -4.71 -38.46 19.23
CA LEU A 191 -5.85 -39.38 19.26
C LEU A 191 -5.81 -40.42 18.14
N LEU A 192 -5.40 -40.00 16.94
CA LEU A 192 -5.22 -40.90 15.80
C LEU A 192 -4.02 -41.84 15.98
N ALA A 193 -2.95 -41.38 16.64
CA ALA A 193 -1.79 -42.21 16.99
C ALA A 193 -2.09 -43.22 18.12
N HIS A 194 -3.07 -42.94 18.98
CA HIS A 194 -3.43 -43.79 20.14
C HIS A 194 -4.68 -44.66 19.90
N ARG A 195 -5.24 -44.74 18.68
CA ARG A 195 -6.25 -45.78 18.37
C ARG A 195 -5.53 -47.14 18.26
N PRO A 196 -5.77 -48.11 19.16
CA PRO A 196 -5.24 -49.45 18.96
C PRO A 196 -5.93 -50.06 17.74
N VAL A 197 -5.14 -50.77 16.92
CA VAL A 197 -5.65 -51.66 15.87
C VAL A 197 -6.41 -52.80 16.55
N ALA A 198 -7.71 -52.63 16.77
CA ALA A 198 -8.65 -53.67 17.18
C ALA A 198 -10.04 -53.25 16.67
N LEU A 199 -10.78 -53.97 15.84
CA LEU A 199 -10.73 -55.35 15.38
C LEU A 199 -11.14 -55.39 13.89
N LEU A 200 -10.34 -56.05 13.07
CA LEU A 200 -10.83 -56.81 11.92
C LEU A 200 -10.63 -58.28 12.29
N VAL A 201 -11.60 -59.12 11.89
CA VAL A 201 -11.60 -60.60 11.90
C VAL A 201 -12.25 -61.31 13.10
N ARG A 202 -13.51 -61.71 12.90
CA ARG A 202 -14.01 -63.10 12.89
C ARG A 202 -15.37 -63.09 12.18
N GLN A 203 -15.48 -63.49 10.91
CA GLN A 203 -15.85 -64.85 10.48
C GLN A 203 -16.67 -65.62 11.54
N SER A 204 -17.99 -65.72 11.35
CA SER A 204 -18.67 -66.80 10.63
C SER A 204 -20.09 -66.39 10.26
#